data_AF-A0A7Y3DRM1-F1
#
_entry.id   AF-A0A7Y3DRM1-F1
#
_cell.length_a   1.000
_cell.length_b   1.000
_cell.length_c   1.000
_cell.angle_alpha   90.00
_cell.angle_beta   90.00
_cell.angle_gamma   90.00
#
_symmetry.space_group_name_H-M   'P 1'
#
loop_
_entity.id
_entity.type
_entity.pdbx_description
1 polymer ?
#
loop_
_entity_poly.entity_id
_entity_poly.type
_entity_poly.pdbx_seq_one_letter_code
_entity_poly.pdbx_strand_id
1 'polypeptide(L)'
;MKKKYLFTSKRFWLLTVCVICAIGILLAMQSPSVVAGEKAKQKNMDRIKAYKVYQQKCMGCHDSVANPEQPGRTRDDWHLVVNVMHGYGLNLGMEESEMIIDLLYDLRKGLEREAG
;
A
#
# COMPACT_ATOMS: atom_id res chain seq x y z
N MET A 1 -18.44 -35.05 50.27
CA MET A 1 -17.64 -34.23 49.33
C MET A 1 -18.58 -33.51 48.36
N LYS A 2 -18.78 -32.18 48.50
CA LYS A 2 -19.72 -31.41 47.68
C LYS A 2 -19.04 -31.00 46.37
N LYS A 3 -19.29 -31.71 45.27
CA LYS A 3 -18.98 -31.24 43.91
C LYS A 3 -19.89 -30.03 43.62
N LYS A 4 -19.44 -28.83 43.96
CA LYS A 4 -20.12 -27.59 43.58
C LYS A 4 -19.80 -27.35 42.11
N TYR A 5 -20.85 -27.40 41.30
CA TYR A 5 -20.84 -27.12 39.87
C TYR A 5 -20.07 -25.82 39.58
N LEU A 6 -18.84 -25.96 39.07
CA LEU A 6 -18.01 -24.84 38.61
C LEU A 6 -18.67 -24.06 37.45
N PHE A 7 -19.69 -24.65 36.84
CA PHE A 7 -20.31 -24.21 35.58
C PHE A 7 -21.56 -23.32 35.73
N THR A 8 -22.10 -23.11 36.93
CA THR A 8 -23.39 -22.39 37.15
C THR A 8 -23.24 -20.99 37.76
N SER A 9 -22.01 -20.46 37.80
CA SER A 9 -21.73 -19.11 38.30
C SER A 9 -22.07 -18.05 37.26
N LYS A 10 -22.85 -17.02 37.64
CA LYS A 10 -23.17 -15.85 36.79
C LYS A 10 -21.91 -15.20 36.19
N ARG A 11 -20.78 -15.26 36.90
CA ARG A 11 -19.48 -14.75 36.44
C ARG A 11 -18.89 -15.58 35.31
N PHE A 12 -19.12 -16.90 35.32
CA PHE A 12 -18.67 -17.79 34.26
C PHE A 12 -19.47 -17.53 32.97
N TRP A 13 -20.79 -17.35 33.10
CA TRP A 13 -21.67 -17.03 31.97
C TRP A 13 -21.37 -15.66 31.33
N LEU A 14 -21.06 -14.66 32.16
CA LEU A 14 -20.60 -13.35 31.69
C LEU A 14 -19.28 -13.44 30.92
N LEU A 15 -18.31 -14.19 31.44
CA LEU A 15 -17.01 -14.37 30.77
C LEU A 15 -17.15 -15.11 29.43
N THR A 16 -17.95 -16.17 29.36
CA THR A 16 -18.20 -16.87 28.08
C THR A 16 -18.90 -15.99 27.07
N VAL A 17 -19.89 -15.17 27.47
CA VAL A 17 -20.54 -14.21 26.57
C VAL A 17 -19.54 -13.17 26.05
N CYS A 18 -18.69 -12.61 26.91
CA CYS A 18 -17.65 -11.67 26.48
C CYS A 18 -16.67 -12.30 25.47
N VAL A 19 -16.26 -13.55 25.69
CA VAL A 19 -15.38 -14.27 24.76
C VAL A 19 -16.07 -14.51 23.41
N ILE A 20 -17.34 -14.91 23.41
CA ILE A 20 -18.12 -15.12 22.17
C ILE A 20 -18.27 -13.80 21.40
N CYS A 21 -18.57 -12.70 22.09
CA CYS A 21 -18.65 -11.37 21.48
C CYS A 21 -17.31 -10.93 20.85
N ALA A 22 -16.19 -11.14 21.56
CA ALA A 22 -14.87 -10.79 21.04
C ALA A 22 -14.52 -11.59 19.78
N ILE A 23 -14.82 -12.89 19.76
CA ILE A 23 -14.61 -13.75 18.59
C ILE A 23 -15.50 -13.32 17.41
N GLY A 24 -16.77 -12.97 17.67
CA GLY A 24 -17.69 -12.48 16.65
C GLY A 24 -17.22 -11.18 15.99
N ILE A 25 -16.65 -10.25 16.77
CA ILE A 25 -16.07 -9.00 16.25
C ILE A 25 -14.83 -9.29 15.40
N LEU A 26 -13.93 -10.17 15.86
CA LEU A 26 -12.73 -10.57 15.12
C LEU A 26 -13.07 -11.18 13.75
N LEU A 27 -14.08 -12.05 13.71
CA LEU A 27 -14.54 -12.67 12.45
C LEU A 27 -15.17 -11.64 11.49
N ALA A 28 -15.87 -10.63 12.01
CA ALA A 28 -16.45 -9.56 11.20
C ALA A 28 -15.39 -8.64 10.56
N MET A 29 -14.29 -8.35 11.29
CA MET A 29 -13.18 -7.52 10.80
C MET A 29 -12.42 -8.14 9.63
N GLN A 30 -12.40 -9.48 9.53
CA GLN A 30 -11.74 -10.19 8.44
C GLN A 30 -12.60 -10.33 7.18
N SER A 31 -13.79 -9.71 7.14
CA SER A 31 -14.64 -9.78 5.96
C SER A 31 -13.93 -9.20 4.73
N PRO A 32 -14.03 -9.86 3.55
CA PRO A 32 -13.32 -9.44 2.34
C PRO A 32 -13.57 -7.98 1.95
N SER A 33 -14.78 -7.49 2.23
CA SER A 33 -15.21 -6.11 1.96
C SER A 33 -14.45 -5.07 2.79
N VAL A 34 -14.21 -5.35 4.07
CA VAL A 34 -13.48 -4.46 4.98
C VAL A 34 -12.00 -4.41 4.58
N VAL A 35 -11.40 -5.58 4.35
CA VAL A 35 -10.00 -5.67 3.92
C VAL A 35 -9.78 -5.00 2.56
N ALA A 36 -10.69 -5.18 1.60
CA ALA A 36 -10.61 -4.51 0.30
C ALA A 36 -10.73 -2.98 0.43
N GLY A 37 -11.63 -2.50 1.29
CA GLY A 37 -11.79 -1.07 1.58
C GLY A 37 -10.53 -0.44 2.19
N GLU A 38 -9.90 -1.12 3.15
CA GLU A 38 -8.64 -0.68 3.76
C GLU A 38 -7.49 -0.67 2.75
N LYS A 39 -7.36 -1.71 1.92
CA LYS A 39 -6.34 -1.77 0.85
C LYS A 39 -6.51 -0.66 -0.19
N ALA A 40 -7.74 -0.36 -0.59
CA ALA A 40 -8.01 0.72 -1.54
C ALA A 40 -7.65 2.10 -0.97
N LYS A 41 -7.98 2.32 0.31
CA LYS A 41 -7.60 3.55 1.03
C LYS A 41 -6.08 3.66 1.15
N GLN A 42 -5.40 2.57 1.51
CA GLN A 42 -3.94 2.53 1.60
C GLN A 42 -3.30 2.85 0.25
N LYS A 43 -3.72 2.20 -0.84
CA LYS A 43 -3.21 2.48 -2.19
C LYS A 43 -3.37 3.94 -2.59
N ASN A 44 -4.48 4.58 -2.22
CA ASN A 44 -4.69 6.00 -2.49
C ASN A 44 -3.68 6.88 -1.72
N MET A 45 -3.48 6.60 -0.43
CA MET A 45 -2.50 7.29 0.39
C MET A 45 -1.07 7.10 -0.13
N ASP A 46 -0.72 5.88 -0.56
CA ASP A 46 0.58 5.57 -1.15
C ASP A 46 0.79 6.36 -2.45
N ARG A 47 -0.25 6.48 -3.29
CA ARG A 47 -0.18 7.29 -4.51
C ARG A 47 0.01 8.78 -4.22
N ILE A 48 -0.66 9.31 -3.19
CA ILE A 48 -0.47 10.70 -2.75
C ILE A 48 0.97 10.92 -2.24
N LYS A 49 1.48 9.98 -1.44
CA LYS A 49 2.87 10.00 -0.94
C LYS A 49 3.87 9.97 -2.10
N ALA A 50 3.69 9.06 -3.05
CA ALA A 50 4.54 8.95 -4.23
C ALA A 50 4.55 10.25 -5.05
N TYR A 51 3.37 10.84 -5.30
CA TYR A 51 3.27 12.10 -6.05
C TYR A 51 3.97 13.26 -5.32
N LYS A 52 3.91 13.29 -3.99
CA LYS A 52 4.65 14.30 -3.21
C LYS A 52 6.16 14.13 -3.36
N VAL A 53 6.68 12.91 -3.26
CA VAL A 53 8.11 12.63 -3.47
C VAL A 53 8.52 13.01 -4.89
N TYR A 54 7.70 12.68 -5.89
CA TYR A 54 7.92 13.04 -7.29
C TYR A 54 8.07 14.57 -7.48
N GLN A 55 7.15 15.35 -6.94
CA GLN A 55 7.21 16.82 -7.02
C GLN A 55 8.45 17.38 -6.31
N GLN A 56 8.86 16.80 -5.18
CA GLN A 56 9.98 17.30 -4.39
C GLN A 56 11.35 16.91 -4.95
N LYS A 57 11.45 15.73 -5.56
CA LYS A 57 12.74 15.09 -5.87
C LYS A 57 13.03 15.05 -7.36
N CYS A 58 12.00 14.90 -8.19
CA CYS A 58 12.17 14.80 -9.64
C CYS A 58 12.01 16.17 -10.31
N MET A 59 11.05 16.99 -9.85
CA MET A 59 10.76 18.29 -10.48
C MET A 59 11.72 19.42 -10.08
N GLY A 60 12.67 19.15 -9.19
CA GLY A 60 13.71 20.13 -8.85
C GLY A 60 14.68 20.41 -10.01
N CYS A 61 14.85 19.45 -10.91
CA CYS A 61 15.71 19.57 -12.10
C CYS A 61 14.94 19.33 -13.41
N HIS A 62 13.73 18.79 -13.37
CA HIS A 62 12.93 18.48 -14.55
C HIS A 62 11.63 19.28 -14.59
N ASP A 63 11.29 19.82 -15.76
CA ASP A 63 9.96 20.40 -16.01
C ASP A 63 8.90 19.33 -16.29
N SER A 64 9.34 18.15 -16.75
CA SER A 64 8.51 16.97 -16.96
C SER A 64 9.36 15.71 -17.03
N VAL A 65 8.94 14.66 -16.32
CA VAL A 65 9.61 13.35 -16.31
C VAL A 65 8.79 12.30 -17.06
N ALA A 66 7.45 12.34 -16.88
CA ALA A 66 6.51 11.40 -17.50
C ALA A 66 5.77 12.03 -18.69
N ASN A 67 6.51 12.58 -19.67
CA ASN A 67 5.92 13.22 -20.85
C ASN A 67 5.11 12.21 -21.70
N PRO A 68 3.80 12.42 -21.96
CA PRO A 68 2.98 11.52 -22.75
C PRO A 68 3.32 11.51 -24.25
N GLU A 69 4.01 12.53 -24.76
CA GLU A 69 4.43 12.60 -26.17
C GLU A 69 5.65 11.70 -26.47
N GLN A 70 6.34 11.21 -25.43
CA GLN A 70 7.44 10.27 -25.59
C GLN A 70 6.92 8.83 -25.62
N PRO A 71 7.64 7.89 -26.25
CA PRO A 71 7.30 6.47 -26.19
C PRO A 71 7.26 5.96 -24.75
N GLY A 72 6.23 5.18 -24.40
CA GLY A 72 6.12 4.59 -23.07
C GLY A 72 7.31 3.68 -22.74
N ARG A 73 7.50 3.47 -21.43
CA ARG A 73 8.58 2.69 -20.85
C ARG A 73 7.98 1.59 -19.99
N THR A 74 8.59 0.42 -20.01
CA THR A 74 8.23 -0.66 -19.09
C THR A 74 8.55 -0.24 -17.65
N ARG A 75 8.04 -0.99 -16.67
CA ARG A 75 8.41 -0.76 -15.27
C ARG A 75 9.92 -0.93 -15.06
N ASP A 76 10.54 -1.91 -15.71
CA ASP A 76 11.98 -2.19 -15.62
C ASP A 76 12.82 -1.07 -16.26
N ASP A 77 12.36 -0.48 -17.36
CA ASP A 77 13.00 0.72 -17.91
C ASP A 77 13.01 1.88 -16.91
N TRP A 78 11.96 2.02 -16.10
CA TRP A 78 11.89 3.03 -15.05
C TRP A 78 12.85 2.76 -13.89
N HIS A 79 13.10 1.49 -13.54
CA HIS A 79 14.17 1.12 -12.61
C HIS A 79 15.52 1.65 -13.08
N LEU A 80 15.84 1.43 -14.36
CA LEU A 80 17.09 1.90 -14.93
C LEU A 80 17.19 3.42 -14.90
N VAL A 81 16.11 4.13 -15.28
CA VAL A 81 16.08 5.60 -15.26
C VAL A 81 16.31 6.13 -13.84
N VAL A 82 15.57 5.64 -12.85
CA VAL A 82 15.71 6.10 -11.46
C VAL A 82 17.11 5.80 -10.93
N ASN A 83 17.67 4.63 -11.24
CA ASN A 83 19.04 4.28 -10.88
C ASN A 83 20.08 5.24 -11.50
N VAL A 84 19.91 5.62 -12.77
CA VAL A 84 20.78 6.63 -13.40
C VAL A 84 20.64 7.98 -12.71
N MET A 85 19.43 8.39 -12.31
CA MET A 85 19.21 9.65 -11.61
C MET A 85 19.87 9.70 -10.23
N HIS A 86 20.03 8.55 -9.54
CA HIS A 86 20.83 8.49 -8.31
C HIS A 86 22.26 8.98 -8.54
N GLY A 87 22.86 8.66 -9.71
CA GLY A 87 24.17 9.16 -10.12
C GLY A 87 24.22 10.68 -10.34
N TYR A 88 23.08 11.31 -10.63
CA TYR A 88 22.93 12.76 -10.77
C TYR A 88 22.52 13.47 -9.47
N GLY A 89 22.55 12.77 -8.33
CA GLY A 89 22.26 13.35 -7.02
C GLY A 89 20.81 13.20 -6.56
N LEU A 90 19.98 12.45 -7.28
CA LEU A 90 18.71 11.97 -6.72
C LEU A 90 19.03 11.07 -5.52
N ASN A 91 18.53 11.41 -4.33
CA ASN A 91 18.70 10.58 -3.15
C ASN A 91 17.33 10.13 -2.65
N LEU A 92 17.00 8.87 -2.97
CA LEU A 92 15.78 8.16 -2.56
C LEU A 92 16.15 6.88 -1.81
N GLY A 93 15.40 6.54 -0.76
CA GLY A 93 15.47 5.20 -0.19
C GLY A 93 14.98 4.13 -1.18
N MET A 94 15.21 2.85 -0.87
CA MET A 94 14.69 1.74 -1.69
C MET A 94 13.17 1.79 -1.81
N GLU A 95 12.46 1.99 -0.69
CA GLU A 95 10.99 2.11 -0.68
C GLU A 95 10.51 3.30 -1.53
N GLU A 96 11.17 4.46 -1.41
CA GLU A 96 10.84 5.64 -2.21
C GLU A 96 11.12 5.43 -3.69
N SER A 97 12.19 4.70 -4.03
CA SER A 97 12.52 4.35 -5.41
C SER A 97 11.42 3.50 -6.04
N GLU A 98 10.97 2.43 -5.36
CA GLU A 98 9.86 1.59 -5.85
C GLU A 98 8.57 2.39 -6.02
N MET A 99 8.21 3.22 -5.03
CA MET A 99 7.01 4.06 -5.12
C MET A 99 7.05 5.03 -6.30
N ILE A 100 8.22 5.61 -6.60
CA ILE A 100 8.39 6.52 -7.73
C ILE A 100 8.35 5.77 -9.05
N ILE A 101 8.97 4.60 -9.14
CA ILE A 101 8.94 3.75 -10.33
C ILE A 101 7.50 3.35 -10.66
N ASP A 102 6.74 2.91 -9.65
CA ASP A 102 5.33 2.56 -9.82
C ASP A 102 4.49 3.76 -10.27
N LEU A 103 4.72 4.93 -9.68
CA LEU A 103 4.03 6.16 -10.10
C LEU A 103 4.37 6.54 -11.55
N LEU A 104 5.64 6.52 -11.94
CA LEU A 104 6.09 6.90 -13.29
C LEU A 104 5.54 5.94 -14.35
N TYR A 105 5.48 4.66 -14.02
CA TYR A 105 4.81 3.65 -14.84
C TYR A 105 3.30 3.92 -14.94
N ASP A 106 2.61 4.09 -13.79
CA ASP A 106 1.17 4.33 -13.75
C ASP A 106 0.75 5.63 -14.46
N LEU A 107 1.54 6.69 -14.38
CA LEU A 107 1.31 7.96 -15.09
C LEU A 107 1.33 7.80 -16.61
N ARG A 108 2.00 6.76 -17.12
CA ARG A 108 2.16 6.47 -18.55
C ARG A 108 1.45 5.21 -18.99
N LYS A 109 0.62 4.64 -18.10
CA LYS A 109 -0.11 3.42 -18.37
C LYS A 109 -1.00 3.59 -19.58
N GLY A 110 -0.90 2.65 -20.52
CA GLY A 110 -1.59 2.69 -21.81
C GLY A 110 -0.82 3.39 -22.94
N LEU A 111 0.37 3.92 -22.67
CA LEU A 111 1.32 4.44 -23.67
C LEU A 111 2.58 3.58 -23.82
N GLU A 112 2.66 2.48 -23.05
CA GLU A 112 3.77 1.55 -22.98
C GLU A 112 4.00 0.84 -24.32
N ARG A 113 5.26 0.70 -24.72
CA ARG A 113 5.63 -0.22 -25.79
C ARG A 113 5.39 -1.65 -25.27
N GLU A 114 4.64 -2.46 -26.01
CA GLU A 114 4.37 -3.84 -25.58
C GLU A 114 5.66 -4.64 -25.32
N ALA A 115 5.62 -5.37 -24.21
CA ALA A 115 6.53 -6.39 -23.66
C ALA A 115 7.99 -6.00 -23.36
N GLY A 116 8.30 -5.99 -22.06
CA GLY A 116 9.35 -6.81 -21.46
C GLY A 116 8.69 -7.79 -20.50
#